data_AF-A0A0F3PA91-F1
#
_entry.id   AF-A0A0F3PA91-F1
#
_cell.length_a   1.000
_cell.length_b   1.000
_cell.length_c   1.000
_cell.angle_alpha   90.00
_cell.angle_beta   90.00
_cell.angle_gamma   90.00
#
_symmetry.space_group_name_H-M   'P 1'
#
loop_
_entity.id
_entity.type
_entity.pdbx_description
1 polymer ?
#
loop_
_entity_poly.entity_id
_entity_poly.type
_entity_poly.pdbx_seq_one_letter_code
_entity_poly.pdbx_strand_id
1 'polypeptide(L)'
;MEAKPEIREKYQQVISAIPKENLVYIDESGIEMSICKNRVWSKKGTHVSSKKSGKYYECTNIIAGYVNNKSIAPMIFNGACNTRLFEAWVQQVLINELKPA
;
A
#
# COMPACT_ATOMS: atom_id res chain seq x y z
N MET A 1 -1.54 20.68 7.60
CA MET A 1 -0.37 21.56 7.50
C MET A 1 0.82 20.68 7.20
N GLU A 2 1.39 20.79 6.00
CA GLU A 2 2.63 20.07 5.70
C GLU A 2 3.79 20.68 6.49
N ALA A 3 4.65 19.82 7.03
CA ALA A 3 5.61 20.21 8.05
C ALA A 3 6.63 21.28 7.57
N LYS A 4 6.93 21.37 6.27
CA LYS A 4 7.92 22.31 5.68
C LYS A 4 7.63 22.63 4.19
N PRO A 5 6.98 23.75 3.86
CA PRO A 5 6.59 24.08 2.48
C PRO A 5 7.78 24.33 1.53
N GLU A 6 8.84 24.98 2.01
CA GLU A 6 10.03 25.29 1.19
C GLU A 6 10.74 24.05 0.63
N ILE A 7 10.76 22.96 1.40
CA ILE A 7 11.39 21.70 0.98
C ILE A 7 10.55 21.04 -0.12
N ARG A 8 9.23 21.13 -0.03
CA ARG A 8 8.31 20.59 -1.05
C ARG A 8 8.50 21.28 -2.40
N GLU A 9 8.58 22.61 -2.42
CA GLU A 9 8.79 23.37 -3.65
C GLU A 9 10.11 22.99 -4.33
N LYS A 10 11.20 22.91 -3.55
CA LYS A 10 12.51 22.45 -4.05
C LYS A 10 12.43 21.02 -4.61
N TYR A 11 11.75 20.12 -3.92
CA TYR A 11 11.60 18.73 -4.36
C TYR A 11 10.79 18.60 -5.66
N GLN A 12 9.73 19.41 -5.81
CA GLN A 12 8.94 19.45 -7.05
C GLN A 12 9.78 19.93 -8.23
N GLN A 13 10.66 20.91 -8.03
CA GLN A 13 11.60 21.35 -9.06
C GLN A 13 12.55 20.23 -9.48
N VAL A 14 13.11 19.47 -8.54
CA VAL A 14 14.00 18.33 -8.84
C VAL A 14 13.29 17.24 -9.63
N ILE A 15 12.07 16.86 -9.23
CA ILE A 15 11.30 15.82 -9.92
C ILE A 15 10.86 16.27 -11.32
N SER A 16 10.65 17.57 -11.55
CA SER A 16 10.16 18.08 -12.84
C SER A 16 11.04 17.72 -14.04
N ALA A 17 12.33 17.41 -13.81
CA ALA A 17 13.26 16.94 -14.83
C ALA A 17 13.02 15.49 -15.26
N ILE A 18 12.29 14.69 -14.48
CA ILE A 18 12.06 13.27 -14.74
C ILE A 18 10.71 13.11 -15.47
N PRO A 19 10.68 12.40 -16.61
CA PRO A 19 9.42 12.11 -17.29
C PRO A 19 8.50 11.27 -16.39
N LYS A 20 7.20 11.57 -16.41
CA LYS A 20 6.20 10.96 -15.52
C LYS A 20 6.10 9.44 -15.72
N GLU A 21 6.43 8.98 -16.91
CA GLU A 21 6.39 7.57 -17.31
C GLU A 21 7.49 6.75 -16.62
N ASN A 22 8.57 7.41 -16.19
CA ASN A 22 9.70 6.78 -15.49
C ASN A 22 9.64 7.00 -13.97
N LEU A 23 8.67 7.78 -13.47
CA LEU A 23 8.46 7.98 -12.05
C LEU A 23 7.65 6.83 -11.46
N VAL A 24 8.30 6.10 -10.56
CA VAL A 24 7.67 5.03 -9.77
C VAL A 24 7.50 5.54 -8.36
N TYR A 25 6.25 5.70 -7.93
CA TYR A 25 5.92 6.02 -6.55
C TYR A 25 5.78 4.71 -5.77
N ILE A 26 6.33 4.66 -4.56
CA ILE A 26 6.25 3.48 -3.70
C ILE A 26 5.63 3.93 -2.39
N ASP A 27 4.67 3.16 -1.91
CA ASP A 27 4.04 3.44 -0.62
C ASP A 27 3.62 2.15 0.09
N GLU A 28 3.46 2.26 1.40
CA GLU A 28 2.98 1.21 2.29
C GLU A 28 1.61 1.59 2.88
N SER A 29 0.69 0.64 2.95
CA SER A 29 -0.60 0.82 3.61
C SER A 29 -0.93 -0.33 4.54
N GLY A 30 -1.42 -0.02 5.74
CA GLY A 30 -1.97 -1.01 6.67
C GLY A 30 -3.39 -1.39 6.29
N ILE A 31 -3.66 -2.69 6.15
CA ILE A 31 -4.98 -3.25 5.95
C ILE A 31 -5.57 -3.59 7.31
N GLU A 32 -6.39 -2.67 7.82
CA GLU A 32 -7.14 -2.93 9.04
C GLU A 32 -8.41 -3.74 8.76
N MET A 33 -8.67 -4.72 9.60
CA MET A 33 -9.90 -5.52 9.51
C MET A 33 -11.16 -4.76 10.02
N SER A 34 -10.99 -3.51 10.46
CA SER A 34 -12.07 -2.54 10.66
C SER A 34 -12.86 -2.27 9.36
N ILE A 35 -12.24 -2.53 8.20
CA ILE A 35 -12.88 -2.51 6.87
C ILE A 35 -14.05 -3.52 6.78
N CYS A 36 -14.02 -4.61 7.54
CA CYS A 36 -15.13 -5.56 7.57
C CYS A 36 -16.37 -4.96 8.25
N LYS A 37 -17.49 -4.91 7.51
CA LYS A 37 -18.76 -4.41 8.02
C LYS A 37 -19.21 -5.20 9.25
N ASN A 38 -19.45 -4.49 10.35
CA ASN A 38 -19.98 -5.07 11.58
C ASN A 38 -21.51 -5.27 11.55
N ARG A 39 -22.19 -4.85 10.46
CA ARG A 39 -23.65 -4.92 10.31
C ARG A 39 -24.01 -5.35 8.89
N VAL A 40 -24.99 -6.23 8.78
CA VAL A 40 -25.53 -6.76 7.52
C VAL A 40 -27.06 -6.76 7.61
N TRP A 41 -27.74 -6.51 6.50
CA TRP A 41 -29.19 -6.65 6.40
C TRP A 41 -29.58 -8.08 6.06
N SER A 42 -30.57 -8.63 6.75
CA SER A 42 -31.12 -9.96 6.48
C SER A 42 -32.65 -9.92 6.54
N LYS A 43 -33.30 -10.98 6.04
CA LYS A 43 -34.75 -11.14 6.23
C LYS A 43 -35.05 -11.27 7.72
N LYS A 44 -36.16 -10.69 8.16
CA LYS A 44 -36.61 -10.77 9.56
C LYS A 44 -36.66 -12.24 10.01
N GLY A 45 -35.98 -12.57 11.10
CA GLY A 45 -35.87 -13.93 11.64
C GLY A 45 -34.69 -14.77 11.10
N THR A 46 -33.87 -14.25 10.18
CA THR A 46 -32.69 -14.97 9.68
C THR A 46 -31.40 -14.47 10.32
N HIS A 47 -30.67 -15.39 10.96
CA HIS A 47 -29.36 -15.11 11.53
C HIS A 47 -28.30 -15.01 10.42
N VAL A 48 -27.45 -13.98 10.48
CA VAL A 48 -26.30 -13.82 9.58
C VAL A 48 -25.03 -13.87 10.41
N SER A 49 -24.28 -14.95 10.26
CA SER A 49 -22.95 -15.07 10.85
C SER A 49 -21.96 -14.16 10.14
N SER A 50 -21.15 -13.42 10.89
CA SER A 50 -19.99 -12.72 10.33
C SER A 50 -18.81 -13.70 10.19
N LYS A 51 -17.91 -13.42 9.25
CA LYS A 51 -16.60 -14.11 9.15
C LYS A 51 -15.53 -13.49 10.04
N LYS A 52 -15.90 -12.51 10.88
CA LYS A 52 -14.97 -11.75 11.72
C LYS A 52 -14.78 -12.51 13.03
N SER A 53 -13.58 -13.04 13.27
CA SER A 53 -13.23 -13.58 14.60
C SER A 53 -13.15 -12.45 15.63
N GLY A 54 -13.43 -12.76 16.89
CA GLY A 54 -13.27 -11.81 18.00
C GLY A 54 -11.84 -11.67 18.52
N LYS A 55 -10.87 -12.38 17.92
CA LYS A 55 -9.45 -12.32 18.33
C LYS A 55 -8.73 -11.12 17.72
N TYR A 56 -7.70 -10.63 18.39
CA TYR A 56 -6.78 -9.62 17.85
C TYR A 56 -6.08 -10.21 16.62
N TYR A 57 -6.19 -9.54 15.48
CA TYR A 57 -5.58 -9.98 14.22
C TYR A 57 -4.23 -9.32 14.03
N GLU A 58 -3.31 -10.06 13.41
CA GLU A 58 -2.02 -9.54 12.97
C GLU A 58 -2.23 -8.38 11.98
N CYS A 59 -1.50 -7.28 12.18
CA CYS A 59 -1.48 -6.17 11.24
C CYS A 59 -1.00 -6.69 9.88
N THR A 60 -1.89 -6.67 8.90
CA THR A 60 -1.57 -7.04 7.52
C THR A 60 -1.28 -5.75 6.76
N ASN A 61 -0.09 -5.63 6.18
CA ASN A 61 0.32 -4.46 5.44
C ASN A 61 0.53 -4.83 3.96
N ILE A 62 0.37 -3.84 3.10
CA ILE A 62 0.64 -3.95 1.67
C ILE A 62 1.67 -2.91 1.27
N ILE A 63 2.62 -3.30 0.44
CA ILE A 63 3.55 -2.41 -0.25
C ILE A 63 3.35 -2.57 -1.75
N ALA A 64 3.33 -1.47 -2.48
CA ALA A 64 3.19 -1.50 -3.94
C ALA A 64 3.88 -0.29 -4.59
N GLY A 65 4.26 -0.48 -5.86
CA GLY A 65 4.64 0.62 -6.74
C GLY A 65 3.44 1.16 -7.50
N TYR A 66 3.53 2.42 -7.94
CA TYR A 66 2.56 3.07 -8.82
C TYR A 66 3.31 3.85 -9.90
N VAL A 67 3.01 3.52 -11.15
CA VAL A 67 3.59 4.15 -12.34
C VAL A 67 2.53 4.21 -13.44
N ASN A 68 2.46 5.33 -14.15
CA ASN A 68 1.56 5.51 -15.31
C ASN A 68 0.11 5.03 -15.06
N ASN A 69 -0.48 5.46 -13.95
CA ASN A 69 -1.84 5.11 -13.55
C ASN A 69 -2.09 3.61 -13.29
N LYS A 70 -1.05 2.84 -13.05
CA LYS A 70 -1.12 1.41 -12.74
C LYS A 70 -0.31 1.08 -11.49
N SER A 71 -0.87 0.19 -10.68
CA SER A 71 -0.13 -0.41 -9.57
C SER A 71 0.73 -1.56 -10.09
N ILE A 72 1.96 -1.64 -9.59
CA ILE A 72 2.96 -2.66 -9.93
C ILE A 72 3.54 -3.25 -8.65
N ALA A 73 4.07 -4.47 -8.73
CA ALA A 73 4.77 -5.14 -7.64
C ALA A 73 4.01 -5.17 -6.27
N PRO A 74 2.68 -5.42 -6.21
CA PRO A 74 1.98 -5.46 -4.93
C PRO A 74 2.44 -6.67 -4.10
N MET A 75 2.78 -6.44 -2.84
CA MET A 75 3.14 -7.50 -1.90
C MET A 75 2.42 -7.28 -0.57
N ILE A 76 1.76 -8.32 -0.08
CA ILE A 76 1.08 -8.34 1.22
C ILE A 76 1.98 -9.08 2.22
N PHE A 77 2.14 -8.53 3.41
CA PHE A 77 2.92 -9.15 4.48
C PHE A 77 2.30 -8.87 5.85
N ASN A 78 2.68 -9.68 6.83
CA ASN A 78 2.21 -9.56 8.21
C ASN A 78 3.29 -8.90 9.06
N GLY A 79 2.88 -7.97 9.93
CA GLY A 79 3.79 -7.23 10.80
C GLY A 79 4.32 -5.94 10.17
N ALA A 80 5.40 -5.41 10.74
CA ALA A 80 5.95 -4.11 10.33
C ALA A 80 6.84 -4.22 9.08
N CYS A 81 6.78 -3.17 8.24
CA CYS A 81 7.73 -3.00 7.14
C CYS A 81 9.13 -2.78 7.73
N ASN A 82 9.98 -3.79 7.66
CA ASN A 82 11.37 -3.72 8.10
C ASN A 82 12.30 -3.56 6.91
N THR A 83 13.52 -3.07 7.17
CA THR A 83 14.52 -2.80 6.11
C THR A 83 14.80 -4.04 5.25
N ARG A 84 14.93 -5.22 5.87
CA ARG A 84 15.21 -6.48 5.14
C ARG A 84 14.06 -6.87 4.22
N LEU A 85 12.82 -6.70 4.66
CA LEU A 85 11.62 -6.99 3.89
C LEU A 85 11.49 -6.03 2.72
N PHE A 86 11.76 -4.74 2.94
CA PHE A 86 11.77 -3.73 1.89
C PHE A 86 12.87 -4.02 0.84
N GLU A 87 14.10 -4.28 1.27
CA GLU A 87 15.21 -4.62 0.36
C GLU A 87 14.92 -5.89 -0.45
N ALA A 88 14.39 -6.93 0.20
CA ALA A 88 14.00 -8.16 -0.47
C ALA A 88 12.89 -7.92 -1.50
N TRP A 89 11.87 -7.12 -1.15
CA TRP A 89 10.81 -6.75 -2.07
C TRP A 89 11.32 -5.95 -3.27
N VAL A 90 12.23 -4.99 -3.06
CA VAL A 90 12.84 -4.24 -4.16
C VAL A 90 13.59 -5.19 -5.10
N GLN A 91 14.45 -6.05 -4.55
CA GLN A 91 15.30 -6.93 -5.34
C GLN A 91 14.51 -8.02 -6.07
N GLN A 92 13.52 -8.61 -5.42
CA GLN A 92 12.83 -9.82 -5.90
C GLN A 92 11.52 -9.52 -6.64
N VAL A 93 10.89 -8.38 -6.37
CA VAL A 93 9.57 -8.05 -6.93
C VAL A 93 9.63 -6.79 -7.76
N LEU A 94 10.04 -5.66 -7.17
CA LEU A 94 9.95 -4.36 -7.84
C LEU A 94 10.81 -4.33 -9.12
N ILE A 95 12.09 -4.68 -9.04
CA ILE A 95 13.01 -4.60 -10.18
C ILE A 95 12.53 -5.46 -11.36
N ASN A 96 11.90 -6.61 -11.09
CA ASN A 96 11.41 -7.52 -12.12
C ASN A 96 10.19 -6.96 -12.88
N GLU A 97 9.41 -6.10 -12.25
CA GLU A 97 8.23 -5.47 -12.84
C GLU A 97 8.56 -4.17 -13.58
N LEU A 98 9.75 -3.60 -13.34
CA LEU A 98 10.20 -2.40 -14.02
C LEU A 98 10.68 -2.73 -15.43
N LYS A 99 10.37 -1.85 -16.39
CA LYS A 99 10.91 -1.97 -17.73
C LYS A 99 12.42 -1.69 -17.68
N PRO A 100 13.26 -2.49 -18.37
CA PRO A 100 14.66 -2.15 -18.54
C PRO A 100 14.78 -0.80 -19.26
N ALA A 101 15.76 0.00 -18.82
CA ALA A 101 16.09 1.31 -19.37
C ALA A 101 16.69 1.19 -20.77
#